data_AF-A0A2P2MY10-F1
#
_entry.id   AF-A0A2P2MY10-F1
#
_cell.length_a   1.000
_cell.length_b   1.000
_cell.length_c   1.000
_cell.angle_alpha   90.00
_cell.angle_beta   90.00
_cell.angle_gamma   90.00
#
_symmetry.space_group_name_H-M   'P 1'
#
loop_
_entity.id
_entity.type
_entity.pdbx_description
1 polymer ?
#
loop_
_entity_poly.entity_id
_entity_poly.type
_entity_poly.pdbx_seq_one_letter_code
_entity_poly.pdbx_strand_id
1 'polypeptide(L)'
;MRRVLLVGLACSHPDPLARPTMRGVVQMLVGEAEVPIVPRAKPTMSFSTSHLLLSLQDSVSDCNEIISLSTCSTECSLIGGDHIV
;
A
#
# COMPACT_ATOMS: atom_id res chain seq x y z
N MET A 1 -19.20 -11.32 -11.34
CA MET A 1 -17.92 -10.60 -11.15
C MET A 1 -17.53 -10.36 -9.69
N ARG A 2 -18.45 -9.98 -8.78
CA ARG A 2 -18.11 -9.64 -7.38
C ARG A 2 -17.28 -10.69 -6.62
N ARG A 3 -17.56 -11.98 -6.82
CA ARG A 3 -16.86 -13.07 -6.14
C ARG A 3 -15.37 -13.10 -6.43
N VAL A 4 -14.98 -12.95 -7.70
CA VAL A 4 -13.58 -12.93 -8.12
C VAL A 4 -12.84 -11.76 -7.48
N LEU A 5 -13.48 -10.59 -7.38
CA LEU A 5 -12.90 -9.42 -6.71
C LEU A 5 -12.67 -9.67 -5.22
N LEU A 6 -13.66 -10.24 -4.52
CA LEU A 6 -13.53 -10.55 -3.09
C LEU A 6 -12.42 -11.59 -2.82
N VAL A 7 -12.32 -12.62 -3.67
CA VAL A 7 -11.23 -13.61 -3.60
C VAL A 7 -9.87 -12.95 -3.88
N GLY A 8 -9.78 -12.08 -4.89
CA GLY A 8 -8.54 -11.35 -5.19
C GLY A 8 -8.08 -10.44 -4.04
N LEU A 9 -9.02 -9.78 -3.35
CA LEU A 9 -8.74 -8.99 -2.16
C LEU A 9 -8.24 -9.87 -0.99
N ALA A 10 -8.86 -11.03 -0.77
CA ALA A 10 -8.40 -11.98 0.25
C ALA A 10 -6.99 -12.52 -0.06
N CYS A 11 -6.66 -12.78 -1.33
CA CYS A 11 -5.31 -13.17 -1.75
C CYS A 11 -4.26 -12.07 -1.51
N SER A 12 -4.67 -10.80 -1.51
CA SER A 12 -3.79 -9.64 -1.35
C SER A 12 -3.64 -9.20 0.12
N HIS A 13 -3.98 -10.06 1.08
CA HIS A 13 -3.90 -9.73 2.50
C HIS A 13 -2.47 -9.37 2.92
N PRO A 14 -2.26 -8.34 3.77
CA PRO A 14 -0.93 -7.93 4.22
C PRO A 14 -0.21 -9.01 5.03
N ASP A 15 -0.93 -9.69 5.93
CA ASP A 15 -0.43 -10.88 6.63
C ASP A 15 -0.44 -12.10 5.69
N PRO A 16 0.72 -12.73 5.42
CA PRO A 16 0.80 -13.91 4.56
C PRO A 16 0.09 -15.13 5.14
N LEU A 17 -0.02 -15.27 6.47
CA LEU A 17 -0.68 -16.41 7.10
C LEU A 17 -2.20 -16.36 6.97
N ALA A 18 -2.76 -15.16 6.78
CA ALA A 18 -4.18 -14.95 6.54
C ALA A 18 -4.59 -15.09 5.06
N ARG A 19 -3.63 -15.25 4.14
CA ARG A 19 -3.94 -15.48 2.72
C ARG A 19 -4.50 -16.90 2.53
N PRO A 20 -5.53 -17.07 1.67
CA PRO A 20 -6.06 -18.39 1.38
C PRO A 20 -5.05 -19.27 0.63
N THR A 21 -5.13 -20.58 0.84
CA THR A 21 -4.38 -21.55 0.02
C THR A 21 -4.93 -21.58 -1.41
N MET A 22 -4.11 -21.96 -2.39
CA MET A 22 -4.57 -22.10 -3.78
C MET A 22 -5.74 -23.06 -3.93
N ARG A 23 -5.78 -24.13 -3.13
CA ARG A 23 -6.93 -25.05 -3.08
C ARG A 23 -8.20 -24.34 -2.60
N GLY A 24 -8.12 -23.56 -1.53
CA GLY A 24 -9.23 -22.75 -1.03
C GLY A 24 -9.70 -21.70 -2.04
N VAL A 25 -8.76 -21.07 -2.76
CA VAL A 25 -9.07 -20.14 -3.86
C VAL A 25 -9.92 -20.80 -4.94
N VAL A 26 -9.55 -21.99 -5.40
CA VAL A 26 -10.32 -22.72 -6.42
C VAL A 26 -11.72 -23.07 -5.90
N GLN A 27 -11.84 -23.59 -4.68
CA GLN A 27 -13.14 -23.91 -4.07
C GLN A 27 -14.04 -22.66 -3.96
N MET A 28 -13.46 -21.53 -3.57
CA MET A 28 -14.16 -20.24 -3.52
C MET A 28 -14.53 -19.71 -4.91
N LEU A 29 -13.77 -19.99 -5.96
CA LEU A 29 -14.13 -19.57 -7.32
C LEU A 29 -15.25 -20.44 -7.88
N VAL A 30 -15.18 -21.76 -7.67
CA VAL A 30 -16.12 -22.75 -8.21
C VAL A 30 -17.51 -22.67 -7.57
N GLY A 31 -17.60 -22.40 -6.26
CA GLY A 31 -18.91 -22.53 -5.58
C GLY A 31 -18.83 -23.14 -4.21
N GLU A 32 -17.83 -24.00 -4.02
CA GLU A 32 -17.77 -25.00 -2.96
C GLU A 32 -17.34 -24.45 -1.60
N ALA A 33 -16.77 -23.25 -1.56
CA ALA A 33 -16.40 -22.56 -0.32
C ALA A 33 -16.95 -21.13 -0.29
N GLU A 34 -17.30 -20.66 0.90
CA GLU A 34 -17.68 -19.27 1.14
C GLU A 34 -16.46 -18.34 1.02
N VAL A 35 -16.68 -17.14 0.49
CA VAL A 35 -15.62 -16.14 0.38
C VAL A 35 -15.56 -15.34 1.68
N PRO A 36 -14.38 -15.21 2.33
CA PRO A 36 -14.26 -14.46 3.57
C PRO A 36 -14.66 -13.00 3.38
N ILE A 37 -15.18 -12.42 4.46
CA ILE A 37 -15.60 -11.03 4.48
C ILE A 37 -14.34 -10.15 4.42
N VAL A 38 -14.22 -9.35 3.36
CA VAL A 38 -13.17 -8.35 3.23
C VAL A 38 -13.69 -6.97 3.68
N PRO A 39 -12.85 -6.14 4.31
CA PRO A 39 -13.20 -4.76 4.62
C PRO A 39 -13.68 -4.01 3.37
N ARG A 40 -14.74 -3.21 3.52
CA ARG A 40 -15.28 -2.38 2.43
C ARG A 40 -14.46 -1.12 2.16
N ALA A 41 -13.70 -0.67 3.16
CA ALA A 41 -12.81 0.47 3.04
C ALA A 41 -11.41 -0.01 2.67
N LYS A 42 -10.74 0.75 1.79
CA LYS A 42 -9.34 0.53 1.46
C LYS A 42 -8.48 0.78 2.70
N PRO A 43 -7.61 -0.15 3.14
CA PRO A 43 -6.63 0.17 4.16
C PRO A 43 -5.71 1.30 3.69
N THR A 44 -5.43 2.25 4.57
CA THR A 44 -4.47 3.33 4.30
C THR A 44 -3.07 2.82 4.58
N MET A 45 -2.17 2.96 3.61
CA MET A 45 -0.74 2.75 3.87
C MET A 45 -0.19 4.01 4.51
N SER A 46 0.41 3.88 5.70
CA SER A 46 1.16 4.95 6.35
C SER A 46 2.64 4.63 6.23
N PHE A 47 3.39 5.57 5.66
CA PHE A 47 4.84 5.48 5.58
C PHE A 47 5.44 6.52 6.52
N SER A 48 6.30 6.09 7.43
CA SER A 48 7.08 7.00 8.28
C SER A 48 8.52 7.03 7.78
N THR A 49 9.04 8.22 7.55
CA THR A 49 10.46 8.44 7.27
C THR A 49 11.28 8.53 8.55
N SER A 50 10.69 8.38 9.75
CA SER A 50 11.40 8.51 11.03
C SER A 50 12.68 7.68 11.13
N HIS A 51 12.65 6.42 10.66
CA HIS A 51 13.82 5.55 10.65
C HIS A 51 14.86 5.94 9.60
N LEU A 52 14.41 6.36 8.41
CA LEU A 52 15.28 6.86 7.36
C LEU A 52 16.01 8.13 7.83
N LEU A 53 15.29 9.04 8.48
CA LEU A 53 15.84 10.29 9.02
C LEU A 53 16.87 10.02 10.11
N LEU A 54 16.58 9.08 11.02
CA LEU A 54 17.54 8.68 12.06
C LEU A 54 18.83 8.10 11.45
N SER A 55 18.72 7.20 10.48
CA SER A 55 19.89 6.62 9.80
C SER A 55 20.70 7.62 8.98
N LEU A 56 20.05 8.61 8.36
CA LEU A 56 20.75 9.67 7.62
C LEU A 56 21.43 10.68 8.55
N GLN A 57 20.87 10.95 9.73
CA GLN A 57 21.50 11.80 10.75
C GLN A 57 22.81 11.21 11.26
N ASP A 58 22.92 9.88 11.34
CA ASP A 58 24.16 9.21 11.71
C ASP A 58 25.24 9.26 10.60
N SER A 59 24.88 9.72 9.39
CA SER A 59 25.72 9.68 8.18
C SER A 59 26.21 11.05 7.69
N VAL A 60 25.90 12.17 8.36
CA VAL A 60 26.28 13.51 7.90
C VAL A 60 27.72 13.89 8.29
N SER A 61 28.63 13.75 7.32
CA SER A 61 29.90 14.48 7.22
C SER A 61 29.72 15.59 6.17
N ASP A 62 29.76 16.86 6.60
CA ASP A 62 30.06 18.07 5.80
C ASP A 62 29.19 18.45 4.58
N CYS A 63 27.87 18.47 4.70
CA CYS A 63 27.03 19.32 3.83
C CYS A 63 25.86 19.95 4.57
N ASN A 64 26.19 21.02 5.31
CA ASN A 64 25.24 21.98 5.84
C ASN A 64 24.65 22.80 4.68
N GLU A 65 23.64 22.30 3.99
CA GLU A 65 22.64 23.11 3.26
C GLU A 65 21.27 22.42 3.23
N ILE A 66 20.38 22.95 4.09
CA ILE A 66 18.91 22.98 4.03
C ILE A 66 18.27 21.76 3.34
N ILE A 67 18.15 20.66 4.07
CA ILE A 67 17.18 19.63 3.71
C ILE A 67 15.82 20.03 4.28
N SER A 68 15.05 20.80 3.50
CA SER A 68 13.60 20.89 3.70
C SER A 68 12.99 19.53 3.31
N LEU A 69 13.11 18.57 4.22
CA LEU A 69 12.51 17.24 4.13
C LEU A 69 11.00 17.41 4.28
N SER A 70 10.36 17.82 3.20
CA SER A 70 8.90 17.94 3.15
C SER A 70 8.32 16.56 3.40
N THR A 71 7.57 16.40 4.49
CA THR A 71 6.74 15.23 4.78
C THR A 71 5.74 15.07 3.64
N CYS A 72 6.09 14.32 2.61
CA CYS A 72 5.18 13.98 1.51
C CYS A 72 4.26 12.85 1.96
N SER A 73 3.19 13.21 2.67
CA SER A 73 2.00 12.37 2.80
C SER A 73 1.36 12.33 1.41
N THR A 74 1.32 11.17 0.76
CA THR A 74 0.89 11.06 -0.64
C THR A 74 -0.59 11.42 -0.81
N GLU A 75 -0.87 12.62 -1.30
CA GLU A 75 -2.08 12.95 -2.08
C GLU A 75 -1.66 13.58 -3.41
N CYS A 76 -1.03 12.79 -4.27
CA CYS A 76 -0.66 13.21 -5.63
C CYS A 76 -1.91 13.27 -6.52
N SER A 77 -2.61 14.40 -6.51
CA SER A 77 -3.44 14.81 -7.65
C SER A 77 -2.51 15.29 -8.77
N LEU A 78 -2.22 14.41 -9.72
CA LEU A 78 -1.59 14.79 -10.98
C LEU A 78 -2.55 15.67 -11.78
N ILE A 79 -2.34 16.98 -11.76
CA ILE A 79 -2.82 17.92 -12.78
C ILE A 79 -1.58 18.74 -13.11
N GLY A 80 -0.84 18.39 -14.15
CA GLY A 80 -1.23 18.70 -15.52
C GLY A 80 -0.70 20.10 -15.80
N GLY A 81 0.52 20.17 -16.34
CA GLY A 81 1.14 21.45 -16.68
C GLY A 81 0.44 22.07 -17.88
N ASP A 82 0.12 23.36 -17.79
CA ASP A 82 -0.27 24.18 -18.93
C ASP A 82 0.46 25.53 -18.84
N HIS A 83 1.48 25.65 -19.69
CA HIS A 83 1.75 26.77 -20.59
C HIS A 83 1.72 28.22 -20.04
N ILE A 84 2.94 28.77 -19.90
CA ILE A 84 3.33 30.16 -20.21
C ILE A 84 2.37 30.88 -21.18
N VAL A 85 1.72 31.94 -20.70
CA VAL A 85 1.50 33.21 -21.42
C VAL A 85 1.51 34.36 -20.41
#